data_AF-A0A6P6MM47-F1
#
_entry.id   AF-A0A6P6MM47-F1
#
_cell.length_a   1.000
_cell.length_b   1.000
_cell.length_c   1.000
_cell.angle_alpha   90.00
_cell.angle_beta   90.00
_cell.angle_gamma   90.00
#
_symmetry.space_group_name_H-M   'P 1'
#
loop_
_entity.id
_entity.type
_entity.pdbx_description
1 polymer ?
#
loop_
_entity_poly.entity_id
_entity_poly.type
_entity_poly.pdbx_seq_one_letter_code
_entity_poly.pdbx_strand_id
1 'polypeptide(L)'
;MTRKVFTNTRERWRQHNVNTAFADLRKLIPTHPPEKKLSKNEILRLAMRYINFLVTLLESQGGEPGAQSQAALLTLITGNMQKLRTERTWTSDTDPPSPGSSCDSSEAW
;
A
#
# COMPACT_ATOMS: atom_id res chain seq x y z
N MET A 1 -23.15 -12.42 -20.64
CA MET A 1 -22.38 -12.95 -19.48
C MET A 1 -20.86 -12.97 -19.69
N THR A 2 -20.34 -12.73 -20.90
CA THR A 2 -18.91 -12.83 -21.27
C THR A 2 -17.99 -11.76 -20.68
N ARG A 3 -18.45 -10.50 -20.52
CA ARG A 3 -17.63 -9.41 -19.96
C ARG A 3 -17.18 -9.68 -18.53
N LYS A 4 -18.07 -10.21 -17.67
CA LYS A 4 -17.78 -10.53 -16.26
C LYS A 4 -16.71 -11.62 -16.12
N VAL A 5 -16.77 -12.64 -16.99
CA VAL A 5 -15.78 -13.73 -17.02
C VAL A 5 -14.41 -13.19 -17.42
N PHE A 6 -14.33 -12.42 -18.50
CA PHE A 6 -13.06 -11.79 -18.94
C PHE A 6 -12.45 -10.88 -17.87
N THR A 7 -13.27 -10.07 -17.20
CA THR A 7 -12.78 -9.22 -16.11
C THR A 7 -12.27 -10.02 -14.92
N ASN A 8 -12.94 -11.12 -14.55
CA ASN A 8 -12.50 -11.99 -13.44
C ASN A 8 -11.16 -12.66 -13.76
N THR A 9 -11.02 -13.20 -14.97
CA THR A 9 -9.77 -13.82 -15.44
C THR A 9 -8.61 -12.83 -15.39
N ARG A 10 -8.82 -11.60 -15.86
CA ARG A 10 -7.80 -10.55 -15.83
C ARG A 10 -7.38 -10.21 -14.39
N GLU A 11 -8.34 -10.02 -13.49
CA GLU A 11 -8.02 -9.70 -12.09
C GLU A 11 -7.31 -10.86 -11.39
N ARG A 12 -7.69 -12.11 -11.69
CA ARG A 12 -6.97 -13.30 -11.19
C ARG A 12 -5.51 -13.29 -11.65
N TRP A 13 -5.25 -12.97 -12.92
CA TRP A 13 -3.88 -12.88 -13.44
C TRP A 13 -3.08 -11.77 -12.75
N ARG A 14 -3.70 -10.60 -12.54
CA ARG A 14 -3.08 -9.51 -11.79
C ARG A 14 -2.71 -9.93 -10.36
N GLN A 15 -3.61 -10.62 -9.66
CA GLN A 15 -3.36 -11.14 -8.31
C GLN A 15 -2.30 -12.25 -8.29
N HIS A 16 -2.27 -13.10 -9.32
CA HIS A 16 -1.23 -14.11 -9.47
C HIS A 16 0.16 -13.46 -9.55
N ASN A 17 0.34 -12.43 -10.38
CA ASN A 17 1.60 -11.70 -10.48
C ASN A 17 2.04 -11.09 -9.15
N VAL A 18 1.11 -10.51 -8.38
CA VAL A 18 1.39 -10.00 -7.03
C VAL A 18 1.82 -11.13 -6.09
N ASN A 19 1.13 -12.27 -6.12
CA ASN A 19 1.47 -13.40 -5.26
C ASN A 19 2.84 -14.00 -5.61
N THR A 20 3.21 -14.04 -6.89
CA THR A 20 4.55 -14.45 -7.34
C THR A 20 5.63 -13.53 -6.78
N ALA A 21 5.43 -12.20 -6.87
CA ALA A 21 6.36 -11.23 -6.27
C ALA A 21 6.49 -11.40 -4.74
N PHE A 22 5.40 -11.71 -4.03
CA PHE A 22 5.45 -12.05 -2.60
C PHE A 22 6.27 -13.32 -2.32
N ALA A 23 6.16 -14.33 -3.18
CA ALA A 23 6.94 -15.56 -3.05
C ALA A 23 8.44 -15.32 -3.30
N ASP A 24 8.79 -14.46 -4.27
CA ASP A 24 10.18 -14.09 -4.52
C ASP A 24 10.76 -13.26 -3.37
N LEU A 25 10.01 -12.29 -2.85
CA LEU A 25 10.40 -11.54 -1.65
C LEU A 25 10.61 -12.46 -0.44
N ARG A 26 9.75 -13.48 -0.26
CA ARG A 26 9.87 -14.46 0.83
C ARG A 26 11.20 -15.22 0.80
N LYS A 27 11.72 -15.55 -0.39
CA LYS A 27 13.01 -16.27 -0.52
C LYS A 27 14.19 -15.47 -0.01
N LEU A 28 14.10 -14.14 -0.05
CA LEU A 28 15.15 -13.23 0.40
C LEU A 28 15.13 -12.99 1.92
N ILE A 29 14.06 -13.36 2.62
CA ILE A 29 13.91 -13.13 4.05
C ILE A 29 14.52 -14.30 4.84
N PRO A 30 15.54 -14.06 5.68
CA PRO A 30 16.12 -15.10 6.52
C PRO A 30 15.13 -15.55 7.61
N THR A 31 14.88 -16.86 7.71
CA THR A 31 14.06 -17.48 8.77
C THR A 31 14.64 -18.80 9.23
N HIS A 32 14.33 -19.19 10.47
CA HIS A 32 14.55 -20.54 10.97
C HIS A 32 13.20 -21.16 11.39
N PRO A 33 12.80 -22.31 10.82
CA PRO A 33 13.39 -22.99 9.67
C PRO A 33 13.21 -22.21 8.35
N PRO A 34 14.00 -22.49 7.29
CA PRO A 34 13.92 -21.75 6.02
C PRO A 34 12.55 -21.91 5.32
N GLU A 35 11.86 -23.03 5.55
CA GLU A 35 10.53 -23.34 5.01
C GLU A 35 9.36 -22.76 5.84
N LYS A 36 9.63 -21.93 6.86
CA LYS A 36 8.58 -21.30 7.67
C LYS A 36 7.58 -20.56 6.78
N LYS A 37 6.30 -20.95 6.83
CA LYS A 37 5.22 -20.22 6.14
C LYS A 37 5.03 -18.86 6.81
N LEU A 38 5.16 -17.79 6.03
CA LEU A 38 4.94 -16.41 6.49
C LEU A 38 3.68 -15.85 5.82
N SER A 39 2.88 -15.12 6.59
CA SER A 39 1.79 -14.30 6.04
C SER A 39 2.33 -13.12 5.22
N LYS A 40 1.50 -12.55 4.34
CA LYS A 40 1.86 -11.35 3.56
C LYS A 40 2.33 -10.21 4.46
N ASN A 41 1.67 -10.01 5.59
CA ASN A 41 2.02 -8.95 6.53
C ASN A 41 3.37 -9.21 7.22
N GLU A 42 3.63 -10.44 7.64
CA GLU A 42 4.93 -10.82 8.21
C GLU A 42 6.06 -10.66 7.18
N ILE A 43 5.84 -11.05 5.92
CA ILE A 43 6.80 -10.85 4.82
C ILE A 43 7.17 -9.38 4.71
N LEU A 44 6.19 -8.47 4.70
CA LEU A 44 6.46 -7.03 4.62
C LEU A 44 7.25 -6.53 5.84
N ARG A 45 6.85 -6.92 7.05
CA ARG A 45 7.53 -6.49 8.29
C ARG A 45 8.95 -7.01 8.38
N LEU A 46 9.18 -8.27 8.02
CA LEU A 46 10.50 -8.87 8.04
C LEU A 46 11.40 -8.32 6.94
N ALA A 47 10.89 -8.03 5.75
CA ALA A 47 11.65 -7.38 4.69
C ALA A 47 12.18 -6.01 5.15
N MET A 48 11.32 -5.18 5.75
CA MET A 48 11.74 -3.88 6.30
C MET A 48 12.81 -4.05 7.39
N ARG A 49 12.61 -4.99 8.32
CA ARG A 49 13.60 -5.27 9.38
C ARG A 49 14.93 -5.75 8.80
N TYR A 50 14.89 -6.58 7.76
CA TYR A 50 16.09 -7.16 7.18
C TYR A 50 16.90 -6.11 6.40
N ILE A 51 16.24 -5.23 5.63
CA ILE A 51 16.89 -4.07 5.01
C ILE A 51 17.60 -3.23 6.08
N ASN A 52 16.92 -2.91 7.18
CA ASN A 52 17.52 -2.14 8.28
C ASN A 52 18.74 -2.84 8.88
N PHE A 53 18.63 -4.14 9.13
CA PHE A 53 19.73 -4.94 9.66
C PHE A 53 20.97 -4.85 8.74
N LEU A 54 20.78 -5.02 7.43
CA LEU A 54 21.87 -4.92 6.46
C LEU A 54 22.50 -3.53 6.41
N VAL A 55 21.70 -2.46 6.47
CA VAL A 55 22.21 -1.08 6.54
C VAL A 55 23.08 -0.87 7.78
N THR A 56 22.57 -1.24 8.96
CA THR A 56 23.33 -1.10 10.22
C THR A 56 24.60 -1.95 10.24
N LEU A 57 24.57 -3.13 9.61
CA LEU A 57 25.72 -4.03 9.50
C LEU A 57 26.82 -3.41 8.63
N LEU A 58 26.46 -2.75 7.53
CA LEU A 58 27.41 -2.06 6.66
C LEU A 58 27.99 -0.81 7.34
N GLU A 59 27.17 -0.01 8.02
CA GLU A 59 27.61 1.17 8.78
C GLU A 59 28.58 0.79 9.90
N SER A 60 28.30 -0.29 10.64
CA SER A 60 29.18 -0.78 11.71
C SER A 60 30.57 -1.21 11.21
N GLN A 61 30.69 -1.64 9.95
CA GLN A 61 31.96 -1.98 9.32
C GLN A 61 32.68 -0.77 8.71
N GLY A 62 31.95 0.33 8.44
CA GLY A 62 32.44 1.53 7.77
C GLY A 62 32.96 2.65 8.68
N GLY A 63 32.93 2.48 10.01
CA GLY A 63 33.55 3.40 10.96
C GLY A 63 32.78 4.68 11.32
N GLU A 64 31.66 4.99 10.65
CA GLU A 64 30.87 6.20 10.94
C GLU A 64 29.59 5.86 11.74
N PRO A 65 29.45 6.31 13.00
CA PRO A 65 28.31 5.99 13.86
C PRO A 65 27.10 6.88 13.52
N GLY A 66 26.31 6.49 12.53
CA GLY A 66 25.07 7.19 12.15
C GLY A 66 23.85 6.71 12.94
N ALA A 67 23.62 7.26 14.14
CA ALA A 67 22.45 6.98 15.00
C ALA A 67 21.06 7.36 14.42
N GLN A 68 20.93 7.54 13.11
CA GLN A 68 19.76 8.16 12.45
C GLN A 68 18.88 7.17 11.67
N SER A 69 19.36 5.96 11.40
CA SER A 69 18.79 5.06 10.38
C SER A 69 17.43 4.45 10.78
N GLN A 70 17.23 4.13 12.05
CA GLN A 70 15.95 3.57 12.54
C GLN A 70 14.84 4.64 12.55
N ALA A 71 15.17 5.87 12.96
CA ALA A 71 14.24 7.00 12.93
C ALA A 71 13.95 7.46 11.50
N ALA A 72 14.94 7.51 10.61
CA ALA A 72 14.78 7.94 9.22
C ALA A 72 13.86 7.00 8.44
N LEU A 73 14.06 5.67 8.52
CA LEU A 73 13.18 4.72 7.82
C LEU A 73 11.80 4.60 8.46
N LEU A 74 11.67 4.64 9.79
CA LEU A 74 10.36 4.73 10.42
C LEU A 74 9.63 6.03 10.04
N THR A 75 10.35 7.16 9.94
CA THR A 75 9.79 8.43 9.45
C THR A 75 9.38 8.32 7.99
N LEU A 76 10.18 7.68 7.13
CA LEU A 76 9.82 7.48 5.72
C LEU A 76 8.59 6.58 5.58
N ILE A 77 8.55 5.46 6.29
CA ILE A 77 7.44 4.49 6.24
C ILE A 77 6.17 5.09 6.85
N THR A 78 6.29 5.80 7.98
CA THR A 78 5.17 6.49 8.64
C THR A 78 4.67 7.66 7.80
N GLY A 79 5.57 8.46 7.23
CA GLY A 79 5.24 9.53 6.29
C GLY A 79 4.52 8.99 5.05
N ASN A 80 4.96 7.87 4.51
CA ASN A 80 4.31 7.21 3.40
C ASN A 80 2.91 6.67 3.77
N MET A 81 2.72 6.16 5.00
CA MET A 81 1.41 5.73 5.51
C MET A 81 0.43 6.90 5.69
N GLN A 82 0.93 8.07 6.14
CA GLN A 82 0.11 9.29 6.26
C GLN A 82 -0.29 9.84 4.89
N LYS A 83 0.64 9.88 3.93
CA LYS A 83 0.37 10.33 2.56
C LYS A 83 -0.74 9.53 1.88
N LEU A 84 -0.76 8.21 2.07
CA LEU A 84 -1.81 7.33 1.55
C LEU A 84 -3.19 7.57 2.21
N ARG A 85 -3.20 8.09 3.45
CA ARG A 85 -4.42 8.43 4.19
C ARG A 85 -4.98 9.78 3.76
N THR A 86 -4.11 10.75 3.50
CA THR A 86 -4.48 12.08 2.98
C THR A 86 -4.99 12.04 1.54
N GLU A 87 -4.44 11.19 0.68
CA GLU A 87 -4.96 11.03 -0.70
C GLU A 87 -6.36 10.40 -0.77
N ARG A 88 -6.84 9.75 0.30
CA ARG A 88 -8.20 9.18 0.33
C ARG A 88 -9.30 10.19 0.69
N THR A 89 -8.94 11.42 1.04
CA THR A 89 -9.90 12.45 1.46
C THR A 89 -10.50 13.22 0.28
N TRP A 90 -9.99 13.07 -0.94
CA TRP A 90 -10.57 13.70 -2.14
C TRP A 90 -11.35 12.68 -2.98
N THR A 91 -12.59 12.38 -2.56
CA THR A 91 -13.80 12.21 -3.41
C THR A 91 -14.98 11.81 -2.53
N SER A 92 -15.40 12.65 -1.59
CA SER A 92 -16.79 12.63 -1.13
C SER A 92 -17.20 14.07 -0.86
N ASP A 93 -18.37 14.43 -1.35
CA ASP A 93 -19.12 15.64 -1.07
C ASP A 93 -18.69 16.90 -1.83
N THR A 94 -18.91 16.88 -3.15
CA THR A 94 -19.49 18.06 -3.80
C THR A 94 -20.91 17.67 -4.19
N ASP A 95 -21.86 17.98 -3.30
CA ASP A 95 -23.28 17.96 -3.63
C ASP A 95 -23.53 18.74 -4.93
N PRO A 96 -24.30 18.20 -5.89
CA PRO A 96 -24.79 19.01 -7.00
C PRO A 96 -25.68 20.13 -6.43
N PRO A 97 -25.55 21.39 -6.90
CA PRO A 97 -26.42 22.45 -6.42
C PRO A 97 -27.87 22.13 -6.82
N SER A 98 -28.75 22.02 -5.83
CA SER A 98 -30.20 21.88 -6.04
C SER A 98 -30.72 23.00 -6.95
N PRO A 99 -31.48 22.70 -8.02
CA PRO A 99 -32.19 23.73 -8.75
C PRO A 99 -33.26 24.33 -7.82
N GLY A 100 -33.25 25.65 -7.74
CA GLY A 100 -34.11 26.44 -6.86
C GLY A 100 -35.59 26.14 -7.07
N SER A 101 -36.30 26.09 -5.94
CA SER A 101 -37.75 26.21 -5.85
C SER A 101 -38.18 27.57 -6.39
N SER A 102 -38.89 27.57 -7.52
CA SER A 102 -39.82 28.64 -7.89
C SER A 102 -40.92 28.00 -8.73
N CYS A 103 -41.93 27.45 -8.05
CA CYS A 103 -43.23 27.22 -8.65
C CYS A 103 -44.00 28.54 -8.59
N ASP A 104 -43.90 29.33 -9.65
CA ASP A 104 -44.82 30.43 -9.90
C ASP A 104 -46.10 29.84 -10.51
N SER A 105 -47.20 29.95 -9.75
CA SER A 105 -48.54 29.72 -10.27
C SER A 105 -48.90 30.88 -11.21
N SER A 106 -49.06 30.61 -12.50
CA SER A 106 -50.04 31.30 -13.35
C SER A 106 -50.23 30.58 -14.70
N GLU A 107 -51.44 30.04 -14.86
CA GLU A 107 -52.32 30.22 -16.01
C GLU A 107 -51.81 30.04 -17.46
N ALA A 108 -52.54 29.16 -18.18
CA ALA A 108 -53.30 29.45 -19.40
C ALA A 108 -52.91 28.63 -20.68
N TRP A 109 -53.88 27.79 -21.08
CA TRP A 109 -54.14 27.12 -22.38
C TRP A 109 -53.26 25.95 -22.80
#